data_AF-A0A9X2R9I7-F1
#
_entry.id   AF-A0A9X2R9I7-F1
#
_cell.length_a   1.000
_cell.length_b   1.000
_cell.length_c   1.000
_cell.angle_alpha   90.00
_cell.angle_beta   90.00
_cell.angle_gamma   90.00
#
_symmetry.space_group_name_H-M   'P 1'
#
loop_
_entity.id
_entity.type
_entity.pdbx_description
1 polymer ?
#
loop_
_entity_poly.entity_id
_entity_poly.type
_entity_poly.pdbx_seq_one_letter_code
_entity_poly.pdbx_strand_id
1 'polypeptide(L)'
;MIRKQLYITEGQDEVLKERARALGISEAELARRALSAFLSENTPKAPARPEALKTLLERTRSLSEKHRLPSGYQFDREDLYSERIGRPSSSDQ
;
A
#
# COMPACT_ATOMS: atom_id res chain seq x y z
N MET A 1 -16.19 7.88 18.58
CA MET A 1 -16.27 6.43 18.30
C MET A 1 -17.67 6.08 17.82
N ILE A 2 -17.82 5.06 16.97
CA ILE A 2 -19.14 4.58 16.51
C ILE A 2 -19.53 3.36 17.35
N ARG A 3 -20.73 3.38 17.96
CA ARG A 3 -21.23 2.24 18.75
C ARG A 3 -21.69 1.12 17.81
N LYS A 4 -21.21 -0.09 18.04
CA LYS A 4 -21.69 -1.33 17.40
C LYS A 4 -22.18 -2.28 18.49
N GLN A 5 -23.24 -3.03 18.21
CA GLN A 5 -23.76 -4.09 19.06
C GLN A 5 -23.62 -5.41 18.31
N LEU A 6 -23.16 -6.44 19.01
CA LEU A 6 -22.87 -7.76 18.46
C LEU A 6 -23.50 -8.78 19.40
N TYR A 7 -24.12 -9.81 18.83
CA TYR A 7 -24.54 -10.98 19.60
C TYR A 7 -23.37 -11.96 19.67
N ILE A 8 -23.08 -12.46 20.87
CA ILE A 8 -22.05 -13.46 21.14
C ILE A 8 -22.68 -14.60 21.94
N THR A 9 -22.05 -15.77 21.94
CA THR A 9 -22.50 -16.90 22.77
C THR A 9 -22.08 -16.72 24.22
N GLU A 10 -22.74 -17.42 25.15
CA GLU A 10 -22.37 -17.41 26.57
C GLU A 10 -20.90 -17.83 26.78
N GLY A 11 -20.44 -18.86 26.07
CA GLY A 11 -19.04 -19.29 26.14
C GLY A 11 -18.05 -18.22 25.64
N GLN A 12 -18.44 -17.39 24.66
CA GLN A 12 -17.61 -16.28 24.21
C GLN A 12 -17.57 -15.15 25.23
N ASP A 13 -18.69 -14.87 25.90
CA ASP A 13 -18.79 -13.86 26.96
C ASP A 13 -17.89 -14.21 28.15
N GLU A 14 -17.93 -15.47 28.61
CA GLU A 14 -17.06 -15.94 29.71
C GLU A 14 -15.56 -15.82 29.36
N VAL A 15 -15.17 -16.26 28.16
CA VAL A 15 -13.78 -16.14 27.70
C VAL A 15 -13.36 -14.67 27.53
N LEU A 16 -14.27 -13.81 27.06
CA LEU A 16 -14.01 -12.37 26.90
C LEU A 16 -13.75 -11.71 28.26
N LYS A 17 -14.59 -12.00 29.25
CA LYS A 17 -14.46 -11.52 30.64
C LYS A 17 -13.17 -11.98 31.28
N GLU A 18 -12.88 -13.27 31.21
CA GLU A 18 -11.66 -13.86 31.79
C GLU A 18 -10.42 -13.18 31.20
N ARG A 19 -10.38 -13.05 29.87
CA ARG A 19 -9.24 -12.46 29.17
C ARG A 19 -9.08 -10.96 29.45
N ALA A 20 -10.18 -10.21 29.49
CA ALA A 20 -10.17 -8.79 29.82
C ALA A 20 -9.64 -8.55 31.24
N ARG A 21 -10.10 -9.37 32.21
CA ARG A 21 -9.64 -9.34 33.59
C ARG A 21 -8.16 -9.66 33.71
N ALA A 22 -7.70 -10.72 33.06
CA ALA A 22 -6.29 -11.12 33.06
C ALA A 22 -5.37 -10.02 32.50
N LEU A 23 -5.86 -9.21 31.56
CA LEU A 23 -5.13 -8.09 30.95
C LEU A 23 -5.32 -6.76 31.69
N GLY A 24 -6.20 -6.68 32.69
CA GLY A 24 -6.50 -5.44 33.42
C GLY A 24 -7.17 -4.36 32.55
N ILE A 25 -7.91 -4.75 31.51
CA ILE A 25 -8.63 -3.83 30.61
C ILE A 25 -10.12 -4.17 30.56
N SER A 26 -10.94 -3.27 30.00
CA SER A 26 -12.36 -3.56 29.78
C SER A 26 -12.56 -4.51 28.59
N GLU A 27 -13.66 -5.27 28.63
CA GLU A 27 -14.07 -6.15 27.52
C GLU A 27 -14.21 -5.39 26.19
N ALA A 28 -14.74 -4.16 26.25
CA ALA A 28 -14.86 -3.30 25.08
C ALA A 28 -13.49 -2.89 24.50
N GLU A 29 -12.49 -2.70 25.35
CA GLU A 29 -11.13 -2.41 24.89
C GLU A 29 -10.47 -3.65 24.28
N LEU A 30 -10.66 -4.83 24.89
CA LEU A 30 -10.20 -6.09 24.33
C LEU A 30 -10.82 -6.33 22.93
N ALA A 31 -12.14 -6.15 22.80
CA ALA A 31 -12.84 -6.29 21.52
C ALA A 31 -12.31 -5.33 20.46
N ARG A 32 -12.03 -4.07 20.81
CA ARG A 32 -11.44 -3.09 19.89
C ARG A 32 -10.04 -3.48 19.44
N ARG A 33 -9.17 -3.94 20.35
CA ARG A 33 -7.81 -4.38 20.02
C ARG A 33 -7.84 -5.59 19.09
N ALA A 34 -8.67 -6.58 19.40
CA ALA A 34 -8.85 -7.76 18.57
C ALA A 34 -9.36 -7.39 17.17
N LEU A 35 -10.39 -6.53 17.08
CA LEU A 35 -10.92 -6.05 15.81
C LEU A 35 -9.85 -5.27 15.01
N SER A 36 -9.09 -4.41 15.68
CA SER A 36 -8.02 -3.62 15.04
C SER A 36 -6.91 -4.53 14.50
N ALA A 37 -6.48 -5.53 15.27
CA ALA A 37 -5.49 -6.52 14.84
C ALA A 37 -6.00 -7.31 13.65
N PHE A 38 -7.23 -7.84 13.72
CA PHE A 38 -7.85 -8.60 12.63
C PHE A 38 -7.97 -7.77 11.34
N LEU A 39 -8.39 -6.51 11.43
CA LEU A 39 -8.49 -5.62 10.27
C LEU A 39 -7.11 -5.21 9.73
N SER A 40 -6.09 -5.13 10.59
CA SER A 40 -4.71 -4.82 10.18
C SER A 40 -4.03 -6.01 9.51
N GLU A 41 -4.22 -7.23 10.03
CA GLU A 41 -3.69 -8.48 9.46
C GLU A 41 -4.32 -8.82 8.10
N ASN A 42 -5.58 -8.43 7.90
CA ASN A 42 -6.29 -8.58 6.62
C ASN A 42 -6.05 -7.44 5.62
N THR A 43 -5.23 -6.45 5.96
CA THR A 43 -4.67 -5.59 4.91
C THR A 43 -3.73 -6.47 4.10
N PRO A 44 -3.98 -6.72 2.80
CA PRO A 44 -3.09 -7.55 2.00
C PRO A 44 -1.70 -6.93 2.05
N LYS A 45 -0.82 -7.53 2.84
CA LYS A 45 0.59 -7.17 2.84
C LYS A 45 1.05 -7.52 1.44
N ALA A 46 1.36 -6.50 0.63
CA ALA A 46 1.91 -6.73 -0.69
C ALA A 46 3.06 -7.74 -0.53
N PRO A 47 3.09 -8.83 -1.31
CA PRO A 47 4.12 -9.84 -1.13
C PRO A 47 5.47 -9.14 -1.25
N ALA A 48 6.34 -9.36 -0.26
CA ALA A 48 7.70 -8.86 -0.35
C ALA A 48 8.34 -9.54 -1.57
N ARG A 49 8.67 -8.75 -2.61
CA ARG A 49 9.34 -9.23 -3.83
C ARG A 49 10.77 -8.67 -3.89
N PRO A 50 11.67 -9.09 -2.98
CA PRO A 50 13.02 -8.52 -2.90
C PRO A 50 13.80 -8.70 -4.21
N GLU A 51 13.64 -9.84 -4.89
CA GLU A 51 14.30 -10.09 -6.18
C GLU A 51 13.77 -9.21 -7.32
N ALA A 52 12.46 -8.91 -7.34
CA ALA A 52 11.89 -8.01 -8.33
C ALA A 52 12.39 -6.57 -8.12
N LEU A 53 12.49 -6.14 -6.85
CA LEU A 53 13.06 -4.83 -6.50
C LEU A 53 14.55 -4.75 -6.88
N LYS A 54 15.32 -5.79 -6.57
CA LYS A 54 16.74 -5.89 -6.93
C LYS A 54 16.94 -5.81 -8.44
N THR A 55 16.18 -6.61 -9.20
CA THR A 55 16.20 -6.62 -10.67
C THR A 55 15.87 -5.23 -11.24
N LEU A 56 14.85 -4.56 -10.68
CA LEU A 56 14.48 -3.21 -11.09
C LEU A 56 15.66 -2.25 -10.88
N LEU A 57 16.23 -2.20 -9.68
CA LEU A 57 17.33 -1.30 -9.32
C LEU A 57 18.58 -1.53 -10.17
N GLU A 58 18.96 -2.79 -10.40
CA GLU A 58 20.09 -3.15 -11.27
C GLU A 58 19.85 -2.68 -12.70
N ARG A 59 18.62 -2.85 -13.22
CA ARG A 59 18.26 -2.39 -14.57
C ARG A 59 18.28 -0.86 -14.67
N THR A 60 17.75 -0.15 -13.68
CA THR A 60 17.76 1.32 -13.66
C THR A 60 19.18 1.87 -13.59
N ARG A 61 20.06 1.24 -12.80
CA ARG A 61 21.49 1.59 -12.74
C ARG A 61 22.16 1.40 -14.10
N SER A 62 22.00 0.22 -14.72
CA SER A 62 22.57 -0.05 -16.03
C SER A 62 22.09 0.92 -17.11
N LEU A 63 20.80 1.29 -17.09
CA LEU A 63 20.24 2.30 -17.99
C LEU A 63 20.87 3.68 -17.76
N SER A 64 21.03 4.10 -16.50
CA SER A 64 21.63 5.41 -16.17
C SER A 64 23.11 5.51 -16.56
N GLU A 65 23.84 4.39 -16.50
CA GLU A 65 25.25 4.35 -16.89
C GLU A 65 25.40 4.42 -18.41
N LYS A 66 24.51 3.75 -19.16
CA LYS A 66 24.52 3.72 -20.63
C LYS A 66 23.96 4.98 -21.26
N HIS A 67 22.95 5.59 -20.64
CA HIS A 67 22.25 6.76 -21.15
C HIS A 67 22.41 7.92 -20.18
N ARG A 68 23.61 8.50 -20.16
CA ARG A 68 23.84 9.75 -19.44
C ARG A 68 23.27 10.92 -20.24
N LEU A 69 22.51 11.76 -19.56
CA LEU A 69 22.03 13.00 -20.13
C LEU A 69 23.23 13.94 -20.35
N PRO A 70 23.20 14.78 -21.40
CA PRO A 70 24.23 15.78 -21.65
C PRO A 70 24.45 16.66 -20.41
N SER A 71 25.68 17.16 -20.24
CA SER A 71 25.97 18.14 -19.20
C SER A 71 25.09 19.39 -19.40
N GLY A 72 24.44 19.85 -18.34
CA GLY A 72 23.50 20.98 -18.39
C GLY A 72 22.10 20.64 -18.90
N TYR A 73 21.77 19.36 -19.11
CA TYR A 73 20.40 18.97 -19.44
C TYR A 73 19.43 19.42 -18.34
N GLN A 74 18.45 20.22 -18.74
CA GLN A 74 17.31 20.59 -17.92
C GLN A 74 16.06 19.98 -18.53
N PHE A 75 15.24 19.38 -17.69
CA PHE A 75 13.97 18.82 -18.13
C PHE A 75 13.06 19.94 -18.64
N ASP A 76 12.71 19.89 -19.93
CA ASP A 76 11.65 20.71 -20.52
C ASP A 76 10.47 19.80 -20.89
N ARG A 77 9.31 20.14 -20.33
CA ARG A 77 8.07 19.41 -20.58
C ARG A 77 7.57 19.65 -22.00
N GLU A 78 7.74 20.84 -22.55
CA GLU A 78 7.22 21.19 -23.87
C GLU A 78 8.00 20.45 -24.98
N ASP A 79 9.31 20.28 -24.80
CA ASP A 79 10.15 19.46 -25.68
C ASP A 79 9.65 18.02 -25.80
N LEU A 80 9.17 17.40 -24.71
CA LEU A 80 8.62 16.04 -24.73
C LEU A 80 7.38 15.87 -25.61
N TYR A 81 6.61 16.93 -25.81
CA TYR A 81 5.37 16.90 -26.60
C TYR A 81 5.53 17.51 -28.00
N SER A 82 6.67 18.13 -28.29
CA SER A 82 6.95 18.80 -29.56
C SER A 82 6.77 17.87 -30.79
N GLU A 83 7.20 16.60 -30.69
CA GLU A 83 7.02 15.60 -31.76
C GLU A 83 5.57 15.13 -31.94
N ARG A 84 4.73 15.24 -30.91
CA ARG A 84 3.33 14.82 -30.95
C ARG A 84 2.42 15.87 -31.60
N ILE A 85 2.76 17.15 -31.50
CA ILE A 85 1.96 18.26 -32.04
C ILE A 85 2.16 18.41 -33.57
N GLY A 86 3.29 17.95 -34.11
CA GLY A 86 3.61 18.04 -35.55
C GLY A 86 3.09 16.90 -36.44
N ARG A 87 2.51 15.84 -35.88
CA ARG A 87 1.98 14.72 -36.66
C ARG A 87 0.46 14.89 -36.81
N PRO A 88 -0.08 15.18 -38.01
CA PRO A 88 -1.52 15.13 -38.20
C PRO A 88 -1.97 13.71 -37.83
N SER A 89 -2.96 13.62 -36.94
CA SER A 89 -3.61 12.37 -36.59
C SER A 89 -4.07 11.71 -37.88
N SER A 90 -3.49 10.56 -38.23
CA SER A 90 -4.00 9.67 -39.27
C SER A 90 -5.29 9.02 -38.77
N SER A 91 -6.34 9.83 -38.69
CA SER A 91 -7.68 9.47 -38.25
C SER A 91 -8.66 10.40 -38.96
N ASP A 92 -8.60 10.40 -40.29
CA ASP A 92 -9.72 10.78 -41.17
C ASP A 92 -9.38 10.32 -42.59
N GLN A 93 -9.67 9.04 -42.87
CA GLN A 93 -10.25 8.47 -44.10
C GLN A 93 -10.24 6.94 -44.04
#